data_AF-A0A8S3QMD3-F1
#
_entry.id   AF-A0A8S3QMD3-F1
#
_cell.length_a   1.000
_cell.length_b   1.000
_cell.length_c   1.000
_cell.angle_alpha   90.00
_cell.angle_beta   90.00
_cell.angle_gamma   90.00
#
_symmetry.space_group_name_H-M   'P 1'
#
loop_
_entity.id
_entity.type
_entity.pdbx_description
1 polymer ?
#
loop_
_entity_poly.entity_id
_entity_poly.type
_entity_poly.pdbx_seq_one_letter_code
_entity_poly.pdbx_strand_id
1 'polypeptide(L)'
;MCKLLEETKKRTESFFQTFGVIHDILYSVSSLASEERTRLIARRYIEDIALTLRDQSPRETQQKAENRTEEIKVYMSVLVDKVTEQEREAITSCVGCMTEDRCVQKSHHLSTKIYEIYKTFADHRKKRYLSQEEEFAHRSDRIRIQKFIEQLEFVMNDHCMKNTAKMHQVTNKQIAMLIKHFIRTGKVDQNIKSVLDCQSKLSLRMEQMVKRCTDLLLRLKIDVIPKMTGQPVEASNLGAMGAELQPRSSFHPMTLTSLKSDFQILQNDSIQIESIMKHHAEELEAQAYNLKELSENLPKPDSFDTGVQASSDS
;
A
#
# COMPACT_ATOMS: atom_id res chain seq x y z
N MET A 1 3.31 -2.26 -17.67
CA MET A 1 2.15 -3.18 -17.60
C MET A 1 1.22 -3.04 -18.80
N CYS A 2 0.62 -1.88 -19.09
CA CYS A 2 -0.26 -1.71 -20.26
C CYS A 2 0.39 -2.11 -21.60
N LYS A 3 1.64 -1.68 -21.85
CA LYS A 3 2.40 -2.07 -23.05
C LYS A 3 2.57 -3.59 -23.17
N LEU A 4 2.89 -4.26 -22.05
CA LEU A 4 3.03 -5.72 -21.99
C LEU A 4 1.72 -6.42 -22.36
N LEU A 5 0.59 -5.98 -21.79
CA LEU A 5 -0.73 -6.56 -22.11
C LEU A 5 -1.10 -6.37 -23.58
N GLU A 6 -0.79 -5.21 -24.15
CA GLU A 6 -1.09 -4.90 -25.55
C GLU A 6 -0.26 -5.76 -26.51
N GLU A 7 1.03 -5.96 -26.21
CA GLU A 7 1.89 -6.85 -26.97
C GLU A 7 1.40 -8.31 -26.89
N THR A 8 1.05 -8.79 -25.70
CA THR A 8 0.55 -10.15 -25.53
C THR A 8 -0.78 -10.34 -26.26
N LYS A 9 -1.69 -9.36 -26.20
CA LYS A 9 -2.94 -9.36 -26.96
C LYS A 9 -2.69 -9.49 -28.46
N LYS A 10 -1.80 -8.68 -29.02
CA LYS A 10 -1.42 -8.74 -30.45
C LYS A 10 -0.88 -10.11 -30.84
N ARG A 11 -0.03 -10.72 -29.99
CA ARG A 11 0.49 -12.08 -30.22
C ARG A 11 -0.62 -13.13 -30.21
N THR A 12 -1.52 -13.07 -29.24
CA THR A 12 -2.66 -13.99 -29.14
C THR A 12 -3.60 -13.86 -30.35
N GLU A 13 -3.94 -12.64 -30.75
CA GLU A 13 -4.78 -12.38 -31.92
C GLU A 13 -4.11 -12.88 -33.22
N SER A 14 -2.83 -12.58 -33.40
CA SER A 14 -2.04 -13.05 -34.55
C SER A 14 -2.00 -14.58 -34.65
N PHE A 15 -1.83 -15.28 -33.53
CA PHE A 15 -1.89 -16.75 -33.49
C PHE A 15 -3.23 -17.27 -34.00
N PHE A 16 -4.36 -16.80 -33.44
CA PHE A 16 -5.68 -17.29 -33.80
C PHE A 16 -6.04 -16.94 -35.25
N GLN A 17 -5.62 -15.77 -35.75
CA GLN A 17 -5.80 -15.41 -37.16
C GLN A 17 -4.99 -16.31 -38.09
N THR A 18 -3.69 -16.46 -37.82
CA THR A 18 -2.77 -17.22 -38.68
C THR A 18 -3.18 -18.69 -38.75
N PHE A 19 -3.34 -19.35 -37.61
CA PHE A 19 -3.71 -20.76 -37.59
C PHE A 19 -5.17 -20.99 -37.98
N GLY A 20 -6.06 -20.00 -37.83
CA GLY A 20 -7.42 -20.03 -38.37
C GLY A 20 -7.43 -20.12 -39.90
N VAL A 21 -6.68 -19.23 -40.58
CA VAL A 21 -6.54 -19.27 -42.04
C VAL A 21 -5.93 -20.59 -42.51
N ILE A 22 -4.87 -21.07 -41.84
CA ILE A 22 -4.24 -22.35 -42.17
C ILE A 22 -5.23 -23.51 -42.00
N HIS A 23 -6.00 -23.52 -40.92
CA HIS A 23 -7.05 -24.52 -40.69
C HIS A 23 -8.07 -24.53 -41.83
N ASP A 24 -8.56 -23.37 -42.27
CA ASP A 24 -9.57 -23.27 -43.32
C ASP A 24 -9.06 -23.73 -44.69
N ILE A 25 -7.79 -23.42 -45.00
CA ILE A 25 -7.10 -23.93 -46.19
C ILE A 25 -7.00 -25.46 -46.11
N LEU A 26 -6.50 -26.00 -44.99
CA LEU A 26 -6.34 -27.45 -44.82
C LEU A 26 -7.67 -28.19 -44.90
N TYR A 27 -8.72 -27.64 -44.31
CA TYR A 27 -10.06 -28.19 -44.38
C TYR A 27 -10.54 -28.27 -45.83
N SER A 28 -10.37 -27.20 -46.60
CA SER A 28 -10.75 -27.14 -48.02
C SER A 28 -9.97 -28.15 -48.87
N VAL A 29 -8.64 -28.20 -48.69
CA VAL A 29 -7.75 -29.10 -49.45
C VAL A 29 -7.92 -30.57 -49.04
N SER A 30 -8.33 -30.86 -47.81
CA SER A 30 -8.51 -32.24 -47.33
C SER A 30 -9.54 -33.03 -48.15
N SER A 31 -10.52 -32.35 -48.74
CA SER A 31 -11.53 -32.94 -49.61
C SER A 31 -10.98 -33.45 -50.95
N LEU A 32 -9.77 -33.03 -51.34
CA LEU A 32 -9.14 -33.34 -52.62
C LEU A 32 -8.30 -34.63 -52.60
N ALA A 33 -8.10 -35.26 -51.43
CA ALA A 33 -7.37 -36.53 -51.36
C ALA A 33 -8.18 -37.66 -52.02
N SER A 34 -7.59 -38.35 -52.99
CA SER A 34 -8.20 -39.48 -53.69
C SER A 34 -8.39 -40.70 -52.76
N GLU A 35 -7.41 -40.99 -51.92
CA GLU A 35 -7.41 -42.14 -51.01
C GLU A 35 -8.14 -41.85 -49.68
N GLU A 36 -9.13 -42.69 -49.34
CA GLU A 36 -9.95 -42.56 -48.13
C GLU A 36 -9.12 -42.57 -46.84
N ARG A 37 -8.08 -43.41 -46.78
CA ARG A 37 -7.18 -43.49 -45.63
C ARG A 37 -6.43 -42.17 -45.40
N THR A 38 -5.98 -41.54 -46.49
CA THR A 38 -5.26 -40.26 -46.44
C THR A 38 -6.21 -39.13 -46.03
N ARG A 39 -7.47 -39.14 -46.49
CA ARG A 39 -8.53 -38.23 -46.02
C ARG A 39 -8.79 -38.35 -44.51
N LEU A 40 -8.91 -39.57 -44.00
CA LEU A 40 -9.16 -39.81 -42.57
C LEU A 40 -8.03 -39.28 -41.68
N ILE A 41 -6.77 -39.51 -42.07
CA ILE A 41 -5.60 -39.01 -41.33
C ILE A 41 -5.55 -37.47 -41.37
N ALA A 42 -5.77 -36.86 -42.54
CA ALA A 42 -5.82 -35.41 -42.69
C ALA A 42 -6.90 -34.78 -41.78
N ARG A 43 -8.10 -35.35 -41.81
CA ARG A 43 -9.24 -34.87 -41.00
C ARG A 43 -8.95 -34.91 -39.51
N ARG A 44 -8.28 -35.95 -39.02
CA ARG A 44 -7.88 -36.06 -37.61
C ARG A 44 -6.93 -34.94 -37.19
N TYR A 45 -5.90 -34.65 -37.98
CA TYR A 45 -4.97 -33.57 -37.66
C TYR A 45 -5.63 -32.18 -37.75
N ILE A 46 -6.52 -31.97 -38.72
CA ILE A 46 -7.30 -30.73 -38.85
C ILE A 46 -8.23 -30.55 -37.64
N GLU A 47 -8.87 -31.61 -37.17
CA GLU A 47 -9.73 -31.58 -35.99
C GLU A 47 -8.92 -31.29 -34.71
N ASP A 48 -7.71 -31.83 -34.57
CA ASP A 48 -6.80 -31.50 -33.45
C ASP A 48 -6.35 -30.03 -33.47
N ILE A 49 -6.13 -29.44 -34.65
CA ILE A 49 -5.87 -28.00 -34.82
C ILE A 49 -7.13 -27.20 -34.44
N ALA A 50 -8.31 -27.62 -34.91
CA ALA A 50 -9.58 -26.98 -34.60
C ALA A 50 -9.87 -26.95 -33.09
N LEU A 51 -9.58 -28.05 -32.38
CA LEU A 51 -9.70 -28.12 -30.92
C LEU A 51 -8.78 -27.11 -30.23
N THR A 52 -7.57 -26.92 -30.75
CA THR A 52 -6.64 -25.92 -30.21
C THR A 52 -7.13 -24.50 -30.48
N LEU A 53 -7.69 -24.22 -31.66
CA LEU A 53 -8.25 -22.92 -32.02
C LEU A 53 -9.54 -22.56 -31.25
N ARG A 54 -10.29 -23.57 -30.79
CA ARG A 54 -11.48 -23.39 -29.95
C ARG A 54 -11.16 -23.17 -28.47
N ASP A 55 -9.89 -23.27 -28.07
CA ASP A 55 -9.49 -23.01 -26.68
C ASP A 55 -9.64 -21.52 -26.35
N GLN A 56 -10.61 -21.22 -25.50
CA GLN A 56 -10.92 -19.86 -25.07
C GLN A 56 -10.04 -19.38 -23.90
N SER A 57 -9.31 -20.28 -23.24
CA SER A 57 -8.52 -19.97 -22.04
C SER A 57 -7.49 -18.83 -22.24
N PRO A 58 -6.85 -18.63 -23.42
CA PRO A 58 -5.96 -17.50 -23.61
C PRO A 58 -6.70 -16.16 -23.59
N ARG A 59 -7.89 -16.11 -24.20
CA ARG A 59 -8.73 -14.89 -24.25
C ARG A 59 -9.30 -14.56 -22.88
N GLU A 60 -9.75 -15.56 -22.13
CA GLU A 60 -10.23 -15.39 -20.75
C GLU A 60 -9.12 -14.89 -19.81
N THR A 61 -7.92 -15.46 -19.94
CA THR A 61 -6.75 -15.06 -19.15
C THR A 61 -6.32 -13.62 -19.48
N GLN A 62 -6.33 -13.25 -20.76
CA GLN A 62 -6.06 -11.89 -21.21
C GLN A 62 -7.10 -10.91 -20.65
N GLN A 63 -8.39 -11.22 -20.77
CA GLN A 63 -9.47 -10.37 -20.24
C GLN A 63 -9.36 -10.17 -18.72
N LYS A 64 -9.02 -11.23 -17.98
CA LYS A 64 -8.78 -11.14 -16.54
C LYS A 64 -7.61 -10.19 -16.22
N ALA A 65 -6.52 -10.26 -16.97
CA ALA A 65 -5.36 -9.38 -16.80
C ALA A 65 -5.69 -7.91 -17.12
N GLU A 66 -6.50 -7.67 -18.16
CA GLU A 66 -7.00 -6.35 -18.53
C GLU A 66 -7.89 -5.75 -17.43
N ASN A 67 -8.86 -6.53 -16.92
CA ASN A 67 -9.74 -6.11 -15.83
C ASN A 67 -8.93 -5.75 -14.56
N ARG A 68 -7.95 -6.58 -14.19
CA ARG A 68 -7.07 -6.31 -13.04
C ARG A 68 -6.22 -5.05 -13.23
N THR A 69 -5.79 -4.79 -14.46
CA THR A 69 -5.07 -3.55 -14.79
C THR A 69 -5.95 -2.33 -14.65
N GLU A 70 -7.22 -2.42 -15.01
CA GLU A 70 -8.17 -1.32 -14.82
C GLU A 70 -8.46 -1.09 -13.33
N GLU A 71 -8.64 -2.15 -12.54
CA GLU A 71 -8.76 -2.04 -11.08
C GLU A 71 -7.54 -1.34 -10.47
N ILE A 72 -6.32 -1.66 -10.93
CA ILE A 72 -5.09 -1.00 -10.46
C ILE A 72 -5.11 0.49 -10.75
N LYS A 73 -5.51 0.91 -11.96
CA LYS A 73 -5.60 2.34 -12.31
C LYS A 73 -6.59 3.07 -11.40
N VAL A 74 -7.77 2.50 -11.20
CA VAL A 74 -8.79 3.08 -10.32
C VAL A 74 -8.28 3.19 -8.89
N TYR A 75 -7.68 2.13 -8.35
CA TYR A 75 -7.13 2.16 -6.99
C TYR A 75 -5.99 3.14 -6.84
N MET A 76 -5.09 3.24 -7.82
CA MET A 76 -3.99 4.20 -7.81
C MET A 76 -4.49 5.64 -7.89
N SER A 77 -5.47 5.93 -8.74
CA SER A 77 -6.09 7.27 -8.81
C SER A 77 -6.67 7.68 -7.47
N VAL A 78 -7.52 6.82 -6.89
CA VAL A 78 -8.14 7.09 -5.59
C VAL A 78 -7.09 7.22 -4.47
N LEU A 79 -6.02 6.43 -4.53
CA LEU A 79 -4.92 6.53 -3.56
C LEU A 79 -4.23 7.88 -3.65
N VAL A 80 -3.83 8.30 -4.86
CA VAL A 80 -3.17 9.59 -5.10
C VAL A 80 -4.07 10.73 -4.63
N ASP A 81 -5.34 10.76 -5.04
CA ASP A 81 -6.29 11.81 -4.65
C ASP A 81 -6.41 11.94 -3.14
N LYS A 82 -6.46 10.80 -2.43
CA LYS A 82 -6.60 10.79 -0.98
C LYS A 82 -5.32 11.15 -0.23
N VAL A 83 -4.15 10.79 -0.78
CA VAL A 83 -2.85 11.20 -0.23
C VAL A 83 -2.68 12.71 -0.40
N THR A 84 -2.98 13.25 -1.59
CA THR A 84 -2.90 14.70 -1.85
C THR A 84 -3.85 15.49 -0.96
N GLU A 85 -5.08 15.00 -0.74
CA GLU A 85 -6.01 15.66 0.19
C GLU A 85 -5.50 15.66 1.63
N GLN A 86 -4.86 14.56 2.07
CA GLN A 86 -4.25 14.51 3.40
C GLN A 86 -3.03 15.39 3.55
N GLU A 87 -2.18 15.44 2.54
CA GLU A 87 -1.04 16.34 2.52
C GLU A 87 -1.52 17.79 2.68
N ARG A 88 -2.57 18.18 1.94
CA ARG A 88 -3.20 19.49 2.10
C ARG A 88 -3.74 19.71 3.51
N GLU A 89 -4.47 18.74 4.06
CA GLU A 89 -5.00 18.83 5.42
C GLU A 89 -3.88 18.96 6.46
N ALA A 90 -2.80 18.19 6.32
CA ALA A 90 -1.64 18.24 7.20
C ALA A 90 -0.90 19.59 7.13
N ILE A 91 -0.70 20.13 5.92
CA ILE A 91 -0.05 21.44 5.72
C ILE A 91 -0.86 22.57 6.35
N THR A 92 -2.19 22.53 6.22
CA THR A 92 -3.09 23.56 6.78
C THR A 92 -3.28 23.44 8.29
N SER A 93 -3.00 22.26 8.86
CA SER A 93 -3.15 21.99 10.29
C SER A 93 -1.90 22.44 11.06
N CYS A 94 -1.77 23.74 11.28
CA CYS A 94 -0.79 24.26 12.25
C CYS A 94 -1.38 24.13 13.66
N VAL A 95 -1.04 23.05 14.36
CA VAL A 95 -1.63 22.70 15.66
C VAL A 95 -0.53 22.50 16.71
N GLY A 96 -0.65 23.20 17.83
CA GLY A 96 0.33 23.13 18.92
C GLY A 96 0.65 24.52 19.46
N CYS A 97 1.57 24.56 20.44
CA CYS A 97 2.19 25.82 20.85
C CYS A 97 3.33 26.12 19.89
N MET A 98 3.37 27.34 19.38
CA MET A 98 4.42 27.80 18.48
C MET A 98 5.58 28.38 19.29
N THR A 99 6.75 28.54 18.68
CA THR A 99 7.92 29.12 19.37
C THR A 99 7.66 30.58 19.74
N GLU A 100 6.82 31.27 18.97
CA GLU A 100 6.37 32.64 19.19
C GLU A 100 5.51 32.77 20.45
N ASP A 101 4.81 31.70 20.88
CA ASP A 101 3.98 31.72 22.08
C ASP A 101 4.82 31.82 23.36
N ARG A 102 6.09 31.42 23.30
CA ARG A 102 7.08 31.49 24.40
C ARG A 102 6.57 30.90 25.71
N CYS A 103 5.80 29.81 25.64
CA CYS A 103 5.12 29.23 26.81
C CYS A 103 6.11 28.83 27.89
N VAL A 104 7.22 28.19 27.53
CA VAL A 104 8.26 27.75 28.47
C VAL A 104 8.88 28.96 29.18
N GLN A 105 9.19 30.03 28.45
CA GLN A 105 9.78 31.24 29.02
C GLN A 105 8.80 31.97 29.95
N LYS A 106 7.52 32.06 29.57
CA LYS A 106 6.45 32.63 30.42
C LYS A 106 6.30 31.83 31.72
N SER A 107 6.19 30.50 31.61
CA SER A 107 6.08 29.63 32.79
C SER A 107 7.32 29.72 33.68
N HIS A 108 8.52 29.73 33.10
CA HIS A 108 9.76 29.86 33.86
C HIS A 108 9.87 31.20 34.60
N HIS A 109 9.45 32.30 33.97
CA HIS A 109 9.41 33.61 34.60
C HIS A 109 8.47 33.63 35.81
N LEU A 110 7.25 33.11 35.65
CA LEU A 110 6.27 33.04 36.74
C LEU A 110 6.77 32.16 37.89
N SER A 111 7.34 30.98 37.59
CA SER A 111 7.93 30.08 38.59
C SER A 111 9.07 30.75 39.34
N THR A 112 9.92 31.51 38.65
CA THR A 112 11.01 32.27 39.30
C THR A 112 10.46 33.31 40.27
N LYS A 113 9.42 34.05 39.89
CA LYS A 113 8.78 35.04 40.78
C LYS A 113 8.12 34.43 41.99
N ILE A 114 7.48 33.27 41.84
CA ILE A 114 6.91 32.52 42.96
C ILE A 114 8.04 32.06 43.90
N TYR A 115 9.14 31.52 43.35
CA TYR A 115 10.28 31.03 44.11
C TYR A 115 10.99 32.15 44.90
N GLU A 116 11.18 33.33 44.29
CA GLU A 116 11.74 34.52 44.95
C GLU A 116 10.96 34.86 46.23
N ILE A 117 9.62 34.91 46.14
CA ILE A 117 8.77 35.22 47.29
C ILE A 117 8.80 34.08 48.33
N TYR A 118 8.76 32.82 47.87
CA TYR A 118 8.85 31.66 48.75
C TYR A 118 10.14 31.68 49.58
N LYS A 119 11.27 32.05 48.98
CA LYS A 119 12.56 32.17 49.68
C LYS A 119 12.48 33.22 50.79
N THR A 120 11.88 34.38 50.50
CA THR A 120 11.64 35.42 51.52
C THR A 120 10.76 34.91 52.66
N PHE A 121 9.69 34.17 52.36
CA PHE A 121 8.85 33.56 53.39
C PHE A 121 9.60 32.53 54.23
N ALA A 122 10.48 31.73 53.62
CA ALA A 122 11.32 30.77 54.35
C ALA A 122 12.29 31.47 55.31
N ASP A 123 12.85 32.62 54.93
CA ASP A 123 13.72 33.41 55.81
C ASP A 123 12.92 34.12 56.91
N HIS A 124 11.73 34.64 56.59
CA HIS A 124 10.81 35.23 57.56
C HIS A 124 10.36 34.21 58.60
N ARG A 125 10.13 32.96 58.21
CA ARG A 125 9.76 31.87 59.12
C ARG A 125 10.84 31.55 60.17
N LYS A 126 12.12 31.84 59.88
CA LYS A 126 13.23 31.67 60.84
C LYS A 126 13.28 32.80 61.89
N LYS A 127 12.65 33.95 61.61
CA LYS A 127 12.56 35.07 62.55
C LYS A 127 11.45 34.78 63.56
N ARG A 128 11.68 35.08 64.85
CA ARG A 128 10.66 34.93 65.91
C ARG A 128 9.54 35.97 65.82
N TYR A 129 9.84 37.14 65.25
CA TYR A 129 8.91 38.25 65.03
C TYR A 129 9.28 38.98 63.74
N LEU A 130 8.29 39.53 63.03
CA LEU A 130 8.47 40.38 61.84
C LEU A 130 8.15 41.83 62.21
N SER A 131 8.78 42.79 61.54
CA SER A 131 8.38 44.20 61.68
C SER A 131 7.01 44.44 61.05
N GLN A 132 6.36 45.56 61.41
CA GLN A 132 5.06 45.92 60.84
C GLN A 132 5.12 46.10 59.32
N GLU A 133 6.23 46.64 58.80
CA GLU A 133 6.47 46.77 57.36
C GLU A 133 6.67 45.40 56.69
N GLU A 134 7.43 44.50 57.33
CA GLU A 134 7.65 43.13 56.84
C GLU A 134 6.34 42.32 56.83
N GLU A 135 5.47 42.47 57.83
CA GLU A 135 4.16 41.84 57.86
C GLU A 135 3.23 42.36 56.75
N PHE A 136 3.27 43.66 56.46
CA PHE A 136 2.50 44.23 55.36
C PHE A 136 2.99 43.70 54.02
N ALA A 137 4.31 43.68 53.81
CA ALA A 137 4.93 43.10 52.61
C ALA A 137 4.56 41.62 52.46
N HIS A 138 4.61 40.85 53.56
CA HIS A 138 4.25 39.43 53.56
C HIS A 138 2.78 39.20 53.16
N ARG A 139 1.84 40.05 53.62
CA ARG A 139 0.43 39.98 53.21
C ARG A 139 0.26 40.30 51.71
N SER A 140 0.92 41.34 51.22
CA SER A 140 0.91 41.71 49.80
C SER A 140 1.48 40.59 48.92
N ASP A 141 2.59 39.99 49.33
CA ASP A 141 3.27 38.94 48.59
C ASP A 141 2.47 37.63 48.53
N ARG A 142 1.65 37.31 49.55
CA ARG A 142 0.71 36.18 49.48
C ARG A 142 -0.31 36.37 48.36
N ILE A 143 -0.89 37.56 48.24
CA ILE A 143 -1.82 37.90 47.16
C ILE A 143 -1.11 37.83 45.79
N ARG A 144 0.15 38.27 45.73
CA ARG A 144 0.93 38.25 44.49
C ARG A 144 1.27 36.83 44.03
N ILE A 145 1.64 35.93 44.95
CA ILE A 145 1.84 34.50 44.65
C ILE A 145 0.58 33.91 44.04
N GLN A 146 -0.59 34.15 44.64
CA GLN A 146 -1.85 33.59 44.14
C GLN A 146 -2.11 34.01 42.69
N LYS A 147 -1.91 35.29 42.37
CA LYS A 147 -2.02 35.79 40.98
C LYS A 147 -1.01 35.14 40.03
N PHE A 148 0.23 34.89 40.47
CA PHE A 148 1.21 34.21 39.62
C PHE A 148 0.87 32.73 39.39
N ILE A 149 0.31 32.06 40.40
CA ILE A 149 -0.17 30.68 40.27
C ILE A 149 -1.33 30.61 39.28
N GLU A 150 -2.33 31.49 39.40
CA GLU A 150 -3.46 31.56 38.46
C GLU A 150 -2.98 31.78 37.01
N GLN A 151 -2.00 32.67 36.80
CA GLN A 151 -1.41 32.88 35.47
C GLN A 151 -0.65 31.65 34.96
N LEU A 152 0.07 30.95 35.84
CA LEU A 152 0.79 29.74 35.47
C LEU A 152 -0.19 28.60 35.11
N GLU A 153 -1.24 28.42 35.91
CA GLU A 153 -2.31 27.47 35.63
C GLU A 153 -2.98 27.75 34.29
N PHE A 154 -3.24 29.01 33.96
CA PHE A 154 -3.78 29.40 32.66
C PHE A 154 -2.85 28.99 31.51
N VAL A 155 -1.55 29.31 31.60
CA VAL A 155 -0.58 28.93 30.55
C VAL A 155 -0.51 27.42 30.39
N MET A 156 -0.50 26.68 31.50
CA MET A 156 -0.39 25.22 31.48
C MET A 156 -1.67 24.55 30.99
N ASN A 157 -2.81 24.80 31.63
CA ASN A 157 -4.05 24.07 31.42
C ASN A 157 -4.87 24.63 30.25
N ASP A 158 -4.99 25.95 30.16
CA ASP A 158 -5.89 26.59 29.19
C ASP A 158 -5.24 26.87 27.84
N HIS A 159 -3.90 26.88 27.78
CA HIS A 159 -3.16 27.05 26.53
C HIS A 159 -2.40 25.78 26.15
N CYS A 160 -1.35 25.40 26.89
CA CYS A 160 -0.45 24.32 26.51
C CYS A 160 -1.16 22.97 26.43
N MET A 161 -1.86 22.55 27.48
CA MET A 161 -2.52 21.25 27.52
C MET A 161 -3.64 21.13 26.46
N LYS A 162 -4.43 22.17 26.25
CA LYS A 162 -5.45 22.19 25.18
C LYS A 162 -4.81 22.08 23.79
N ASN A 163 -3.70 22.78 23.55
CA ASN A 163 -3.00 22.72 22.27
C ASN A 163 -2.35 21.34 22.05
N THR A 164 -1.76 20.75 23.09
CA THR A 164 -1.22 19.39 23.06
C THR A 164 -2.32 18.36 22.76
N ALA A 165 -3.49 18.46 23.40
CA ALA A 165 -4.62 17.56 23.12
C ALA A 165 -5.09 17.66 21.66
N LYS A 166 -5.21 18.88 21.12
CA LYS A 166 -5.55 19.10 19.71
C LYS A 166 -4.48 18.53 18.77
N MET A 167 -3.20 18.73 19.08
CA MET A 167 -2.09 18.18 18.31
C MET A 167 -2.17 16.64 18.28
N HIS A 168 -2.37 15.98 19.42
CA HIS A 168 -2.56 14.52 19.45
C HIS A 168 -3.76 14.06 18.62
N GLN A 169 -4.88 14.77 18.69
CA GLN A 169 -6.07 14.43 17.90
C GLN A 169 -5.78 14.49 16.39
N VAL A 170 -5.10 15.55 15.93
CA VAL A 170 -4.73 15.69 14.53
C VAL A 170 -3.70 14.65 14.12
N THR A 171 -2.64 14.44 14.90
CA THR A 171 -1.62 13.42 14.63
C THR A 171 -2.24 12.02 14.54
N ASN A 172 -3.12 11.65 15.48
CA ASN A 172 -3.80 10.34 15.46
C ASN A 172 -4.68 10.18 14.21
N LYS A 173 -5.38 11.24 13.80
CA LYS A 173 -6.15 11.25 12.56
C LYS A 173 -5.24 11.01 11.35
N GLN A 174 -4.11 11.71 11.26
CA GLN A 174 -3.16 11.56 10.16
C GLN A 174 -2.55 10.16 10.10
N ILE A 175 -2.10 9.62 11.25
CA ILE A 175 -1.57 8.25 11.34
C ILE A 175 -2.61 7.22 10.88
N ALA A 176 -3.85 7.31 11.38
CA ALA A 176 -4.91 6.39 11.00
C ALA A 176 -5.20 6.42 9.49
N MET A 177 -5.06 7.59 8.86
CA MET A 177 -5.26 7.74 7.44
C MET A 177 -4.07 7.22 6.61
N LEU A 178 -2.84 7.43 7.06
CA LEU A 178 -1.63 6.82 6.48
C LEU A 178 -1.71 5.29 6.50
N ILE A 179 -2.14 4.69 7.60
CA ILE A 179 -2.36 3.25 7.70
C ILE A 179 -3.38 2.78 6.66
N LYS A 180 -4.50 3.51 6.49
CA LYS A 180 -5.48 3.19 5.43
C LYS A 180 -4.91 3.32 4.03
N HIS A 181 -3.91 4.17 3.80
CA HIS A 181 -3.21 4.26 2.52
C HIS A 181 -2.27 3.09 2.28
N PHE A 182 -1.51 2.72 3.30
CA PHE A 182 -0.65 1.55 3.26
C PHE A 182 -1.42 0.25 2.99
N ILE A 183 -2.60 0.08 3.60
CA ILE A 183 -3.45 -1.10 3.30
C ILE A 183 -3.93 -1.10 1.84
N ARG A 184 -4.21 0.09 1.27
CA ARG A 184 -4.64 0.21 -0.13
C ARG A 184 -3.50 -0.07 -1.11
N THR A 185 -2.26 0.32 -0.81
CA THR A 185 -1.11 -0.04 -1.64
C THR A 185 -0.90 -1.55 -1.68
N GLY A 186 -1.13 -2.26 -0.55
CA GLY A 186 -1.12 -3.73 -0.53
C GLY A 186 -2.11 -4.38 -1.52
N LYS A 187 -3.30 -3.80 -1.70
CA LYS A 187 -4.27 -4.29 -2.70
C LYS A 187 -3.79 -4.04 -4.13
N VAL A 188 -3.17 -2.89 -4.38
CA VAL A 188 -2.58 -2.58 -5.69
C VAL A 188 -1.47 -3.59 -6.01
N ASP A 189 -0.59 -3.86 -5.06
CA ASP A 189 0.49 -4.85 -5.21
C ASP A 189 -0.07 -6.27 -5.50
N GLN A 190 -1.10 -6.69 -4.76
CA GLN A 190 -1.75 -7.99 -5.01
C GLN A 190 -2.35 -8.07 -6.42
N ASN A 191 -2.96 -7.00 -6.91
CA ASN A 191 -3.48 -6.97 -8.28
C ASN A 191 -2.35 -6.98 -9.31
N ILE A 192 -1.23 -6.29 -9.08
CA ILE A 192 -0.05 -6.33 -9.96
C ILE A 192 0.48 -7.76 -10.05
N LYS A 193 0.65 -8.45 -8.92
CA LYS A 193 1.03 -9.86 -8.87
C LYS A 193 0.06 -10.73 -9.68
N SER A 194 -1.25 -10.52 -9.52
CA SER A 194 -2.25 -11.24 -10.31
C SER A 194 -2.13 -11.01 -11.81
N VAL A 195 -1.78 -9.79 -12.26
CA VAL A 195 -1.56 -9.50 -13.69
C VAL A 195 -0.32 -10.24 -14.20
N LEU A 196 0.78 -10.21 -13.45
CA LEU A 196 2.02 -10.90 -13.80
C LEU A 196 1.82 -12.42 -13.89
N ASP A 197 1.08 -13.01 -12.95
CA ASP A 197 0.73 -14.43 -12.99
C ASP A 197 -0.11 -14.79 -14.22
N CYS A 198 -1.09 -13.95 -14.57
CA CYS A 198 -1.89 -14.15 -15.78
C CYS A 198 -1.01 -14.07 -17.03
N GLN A 199 -0.07 -13.14 -17.08
CA GLN A 199 0.87 -13.00 -18.20
C GLN A 199 1.81 -14.21 -18.34
N SER A 200 2.33 -14.71 -17.22
CA SER A 200 3.16 -15.93 -17.22
C SER A 200 2.39 -17.15 -17.73
N LYS A 201 1.16 -17.37 -17.21
CA LYS A 201 0.29 -18.47 -17.64
C LYS A 201 -0.10 -18.35 -19.11
N LEU A 202 -0.44 -17.15 -19.56
CA LEU A 202 -0.80 -16.88 -20.95
C LEU A 202 0.38 -17.15 -21.88
N SER A 203 1.57 -16.66 -21.54
CA SER A 203 2.79 -16.87 -22.35
C SER A 203 3.09 -18.35 -22.51
N LEU A 204 3.10 -19.10 -21.40
CA LEU A 204 3.30 -20.55 -21.42
C LEU A 204 2.24 -21.28 -22.24
N ARG A 205 0.96 -20.89 -22.11
CA ARG A 205 -0.13 -21.51 -22.87
C ARG A 205 0.01 -21.24 -24.37
N MET A 206 0.33 -20.00 -24.75
CA MET A 206 0.54 -19.63 -26.15
C MET A 206 1.71 -20.40 -26.77
N GLU A 207 2.83 -20.55 -26.06
CA GLU A 207 3.96 -21.36 -26.52
C GLU A 207 3.57 -22.82 -26.76
N GLN A 208 2.81 -23.43 -25.84
CA GLN A 208 2.31 -24.79 -25.99
C GLN A 208 1.37 -24.94 -27.19
N MET A 209 0.47 -23.97 -27.40
CA MET A 209 -0.48 -23.98 -28.53
C MET A 209 0.24 -23.81 -29.86
N VAL A 210 1.19 -22.87 -29.96
CA VAL A 210 2.03 -22.67 -31.15
C VAL A 210 2.79 -23.95 -31.48
N LYS A 211 3.46 -24.54 -30.48
CA LYS A 211 4.21 -25.79 -30.67
C LYS A 211 3.29 -26.92 -31.15
N ARG A 212 2.14 -27.12 -30.50
CA ARG A 212 1.19 -28.16 -30.87
C ARG A 212 0.69 -28.00 -32.31
N CYS A 213 0.27 -26.79 -32.70
CA CYS A 213 -0.20 -26.56 -34.06
C CYS A 213 0.92 -26.74 -35.09
N THR A 214 2.13 -26.23 -34.82
CA THR A 214 3.29 -26.42 -35.71
C THR A 214 3.66 -27.89 -35.88
N ASP A 215 3.67 -28.68 -34.79
CA ASP A 215 3.94 -30.13 -34.84
C ASP A 215 2.88 -30.86 -35.69
N LEU A 216 1.61 -30.48 -35.57
CA LEU A 216 0.51 -31.04 -36.38
C LEU A 216 0.64 -30.66 -37.86
N LEU A 217 1.03 -29.42 -38.16
CA LEU A 217 1.29 -28.97 -39.54
C LEU A 217 2.47 -29.71 -40.17
N LEU A 218 3.55 -29.93 -39.42
CA LEU A 218 4.70 -30.70 -39.88
C LEU A 218 4.31 -32.14 -40.20
N ARG A 219 3.51 -32.79 -39.35
CA ARG A 219 2.99 -34.15 -39.61
C ARG A 219 2.09 -34.18 -40.83
N LEU A 220 1.18 -33.21 -40.99
CA LEU A 220 0.37 -33.06 -42.22
C LEU A 220 1.26 -32.93 -43.47
N LYS A 221 2.31 -32.11 -43.41
CA LYS A 221 3.26 -31.92 -44.52
C LYS A 221 4.02 -33.19 -44.88
N ILE A 222 4.39 -34.01 -43.91
CA ILE A 222 5.16 -35.25 -44.12
C ILE A 222 4.26 -36.42 -44.51
N ASP A 223 3.14 -36.61 -43.81
CA ASP A 223 2.35 -37.84 -43.86
C ASP A 223 1.23 -37.80 -44.91
N VAL A 224 0.76 -36.60 -45.27
CA VAL A 224 -0.48 -36.38 -46.04
C VAL A 224 -0.21 -35.65 -47.35
N ILE A 225 0.50 -34.52 -47.34
CA ILE A 225 0.73 -33.69 -48.54
C ILE A 225 1.40 -34.47 -49.70
N PRO A 226 2.51 -35.21 -49.51
CA PRO A 226 3.13 -35.99 -50.60
C PRO A 226 2.20 -37.03 -51.22
N LYS A 227 1.27 -37.59 -50.44
CA LYS A 227 0.28 -38.57 -50.93
C LYS A 227 -0.87 -37.90 -51.68
N MET A 228 -1.12 -36.61 -51.43
CA MET A 228 -2.09 -35.80 -52.16
C MET A 228 -1.52 -35.22 -53.47
N THR A 229 -0.23 -34.88 -53.50
CA THR A 229 0.40 -34.18 -54.63
C THR A 229 1.22 -35.08 -55.56
N GLY A 230 1.49 -36.33 -55.17
CA GLY A 230 2.27 -37.28 -55.97
C GLY A 230 3.77 -36.96 -56.07
N GLN A 231 4.27 -35.99 -55.29
CA GLN A 231 5.69 -35.62 -55.25
C GLN A 231 6.35 -36.05 -53.93
N PRO A 232 7.56 -36.66 -53.96
CA PRO A 232 8.33 -36.91 -52.75
C PRO A 232 8.80 -35.60 -52.13
N VAL A 233 8.62 -35.45 -50.82
CA VAL A 233 9.11 -34.26 -50.08
C VAL A 233 10.62 -34.40 -49.87
N GLU A 234 11.42 -33.56 -50.51
CA GLU A 234 12.84 -33.43 -50.18
C GLU A 234 12.98 -32.89 -48.76
N ALA A 235 13.60 -33.68 -47.87
CA ALA A 235 13.80 -33.37 -46.45
C ALA A 235 14.76 -32.18 -46.21
N SER A 236 15.33 -31.59 -47.26
CA SER A 236 16.46 -30.66 -47.21
C SER A 236 16.13 -29.25 -46.71
N ASN A 237 14.84 -28.86 -46.65
CA ASN A 237 14.40 -27.51 -46.26
C ASN A 237 13.62 -27.47 -44.92
N LEU A 238 13.67 -28.55 -44.13
CA LEU A 238 12.93 -28.69 -42.87
C LEU A 238 13.31 -27.65 -41.78
N GLY A 239 14.51 -27.07 -41.85
CA GLY A 239 14.98 -26.06 -40.88
C GLY A 239 14.46 -24.63 -41.11
N ALA A 240 14.03 -24.27 -42.34
CA ALA A 240 13.75 -22.88 -42.69
C ALA A 240 12.34 -22.39 -42.26
N MET A 241 11.30 -23.23 -42.38
CA MET A 241 9.94 -22.82 -42.00
C MET A 241 9.74 -22.72 -40.47
N GLY A 242 10.48 -23.50 -39.69
CA GLY A 242 10.48 -23.38 -38.23
C GLY A 242 11.18 -22.12 -37.73
N ALA A 243 12.13 -21.57 -38.52
CA ALA A 243 12.87 -20.36 -38.21
C ALA A 243 12.15 -19.08 -38.68
N GLU A 244 11.35 -19.13 -39.75
CA GLU A 244 10.59 -17.97 -40.27
C GLU A 244 9.27 -17.70 -39.52
N LEU A 245 8.73 -18.70 -38.81
CA LEU A 245 7.56 -18.53 -37.93
C LEU A 245 7.93 -18.25 -36.46
N GLN A 246 9.21 -18.20 -36.11
CA GLN A 246 9.61 -17.58 -34.85
C GLN A 246 9.42 -16.07 -34.98
N PRO A 247 8.67 -15.42 -34.08
CA PRO A 247 8.74 -13.98 -34.00
C PRO A 247 10.21 -13.63 -33.79
N ARG A 248 10.78 -12.80 -34.67
CA ARG A 248 12.10 -12.18 -34.46
C ARG A 248 12.02 -11.30 -33.22
N SER A 249 12.04 -11.90 -32.03
CA SER A 249 12.23 -11.19 -30.77
C SER A 249 13.73 -11.01 -30.58
N SER A 250 14.29 -9.97 -31.21
CA SER A 250 15.52 -9.37 -30.72
C SER A 250 15.20 -8.65 -29.41
N PHE A 251 14.95 -9.41 -28.35
CA PHE A 251 14.90 -8.88 -27.00
C PHE A 251 15.63 -9.88 -26.12
N HIS A 252 16.79 -9.44 -25.63
CA HIS A 252 17.37 -10.01 -24.43
C HIS A 252 16.26 -10.06 -23.37
N PRO A 253 16.01 -11.22 -22.74
CA PRO A 253 15.22 -11.21 -21.53
C PRO A 253 15.91 -10.22 -20.59
N MET A 254 15.21 -9.15 -20.18
CA MET A 254 15.58 -8.53 -18.91
C MET A 254 15.60 -9.69 -17.93
N THR A 255 16.80 -10.04 -17.50
CA THR A 255 17.06 -11.32 -16.85
C THR A 255 16.14 -11.37 -15.64
N LEU A 256 15.28 -12.38 -15.59
CA LEU A 256 14.36 -12.70 -14.49
C LEU A 256 15.05 -12.64 -13.11
N THR A 257 16.38 -12.72 -13.07
CA THR A 257 17.26 -12.52 -11.93
C THR A 257 17.27 -11.09 -11.36
N SER A 258 17.22 -10.03 -12.18
CA SER A 258 17.17 -8.64 -11.69
C SER A 258 15.80 -8.27 -11.13
N LEU A 259 14.72 -8.71 -11.77
CA LEU A 259 13.36 -8.56 -11.23
C LEU A 259 13.15 -9.40 -9.97
N LYS A 260 13.77 -10.60 -9.86
CA LYS A 260 13.77 -11.39 -8.62
C LYS A 260 14.56 -10.73 -7.49
N SER A 261 15.71 -10.09 -7.77
CA SER A 261 16.47 -9.42 -6.71
C SER A 261 15.72 -8.21 -6.17
N ASP A 262 15.13 -7.41 -7.05
CA ASP A 262 14.37 -6.22 -6.65
C ASP A 262 13.10 -6.63 -5.88
N PHE A 263 12.48 -7.75 -6.28
CA PHE A 263 11.33 -8.31 -5.57
C PHE A 263 11.70 -8.88 -4.20
N GLN A 264 12.87 -9.52 -4.07
CA GLN A 264 13.36 -10.02 -2.78
C GLN A 264 13.68 -8.86 -1.82
N ILE A 265 14.22 -7.75 -2.33
CA ILE A 265 14.48 -6.54 -1.55
C ILE A 265 13.15 -5.97 -1.02
N LEU A 266 12.15 -5.77 -1.89
CA LEU A 266 10.84 -5.27 -1.49
C LEU A 266 10.12 -6.19 -0.49
N GLN A 267 10.30 -7.51 -0.60
CA GLN A 267 9.72 -8.48 0.31
C GLN A 267 10.39 -8.43 1.69
N ASN A 268 11.71 -8.25 1.74
CA ASN A 268 12.46 -8.07 2.97
C ASN A 268 12.09 -6.74 3.64
N ASP A 269 11.97 -5.66 2.87
CA ASP A 269 11.55 -4.35 3.36
C ASP A 269 10.13 -4.39 3.95
N SER A 270 9.21 -5.12 3.29
CA SER A 270 7.85 -5.30 3.80
C SER A 270 7.81 -6.03 5.14
N ILE A 271 8.61 -7.09 5.31
CA ILE A 271 8.71 -7.84 6.57
C ILE A 271 9.32 -6.95 7.67
N GLN A 272 10.32 -6.14 7.31
CA GLN A 272 10.97 -5.25 8.26
C GLN A 272 10.02 -4.14 8.73
N ILE A 273 9.20 -3.60 7.83
CA ILE A 273 8.16 -2.62 8.16
C ILE A 273 7.09 -3.23 9.07
N GLU A 274 6.61 -4.44 8.78
CA GLU A 274 5.63 -5.14 9.65
C GLU A 274 6.20 -5.38 11.06
N SER A 275 7.47 -5.75 11.17
CA SER A 275 8.16 -5.91 12.46
C SER A 275 8.23 -4.59 13.24
N ILE A 276 8.61 -3.49 12.58
CA ILE A 276 8.67 -2.16 13.20
C ILE A 276 7.28 -1.73 13.66
N MET A 277 6.24 -1.91 12.82
CA MET A 277 4.87 -1.55 13.17
C MET A 277 4.35 -2.35 14.38
N LYS A 278 4.68 -3.64 14.45
CA LYS A 278 4.31 -4.49 15.58
C LYS A 278 5.00 -4.03 16.87
N HIS A 279 6.30 -3.73 16.81
CA HIS A 279 7.04 -3.24 17.97
C HIS A 279 6.48 -1.90 18.48
N HIS A 280 6.16 -0.98 17.58
CA HIS A 280 5.58 0.32 17.95
C HIS A 280 4.17 0.18 18.54
N ALA A 281 3.38 -0.79 18.08
CA ALA A 281 2.07 -1.09 18.67
C ALA A 281 2.20 -1.64 20.11
N GLU A 282 3.18 -2.52 20.36
CA GLU A 282 3.50 -3.04 21.70
C GLU A 282 3.98 -1.93 22.65
N GLU A 283 4.81 -0.99 22.15
CA GLU A 283 5.24 0.18 22.94
C GLU A 283 4.07 1.10 23.29
N LEU A 284 3.14 1.34 22.36
CA LEU A 284 1.94 2.15 22.62
C LEU A 284 1.01 1.49 23.64
N GLU A 285 0.85 0.16 23.59
CA GLU A 285 0.10 -0.58 24.62
C GLU A 285 0.78 -0.48 25.99
N ALA A 286 2.10 -0.61 26.06
CA ALA A 286 2.85 -0.46 27.30
C ALA A 286 2.74 0.97 27.89
N GLN A 287 2.80 1.99 27.04
CA GLN A 287 2.59 3.38 27.46
C GLN A 287 1.16 3.63 27.96
N ALA A 288 0.16 3.07 27.28
CA ALA A 288 -1.24 3.16 27.70
C ALA A 288 -1.47 2.47 29.06
N TYR A 289 -0.83 1.32 29.29
CA TYR A 289 -0.88 0.62 30.57
C TYR A 289 -0.26 1.46 31.69
N ASN A 290 0.93 2.02 31.47
CA ASN A 290 1.61 2.87 32.46
C ASN A 290 0.80 4.14 32.79
N LEU A 291 0.18 4.76 31.79
CA LEU A 291 -0.70 5.93 32.01
C LEU A 291 -1.94 5.57 32.83
N LYS A 292 -2.52 4.39 32.60
CA LYS A 292 -3.67 3.91 33.36
C LYS A 292 -3.29 3.66 34.82
N GLU A 293 -2.16 3.00 35.06
CA GLU A 293 -1.62 2.74 36.40
C GLU A 293 -1.27 4.04 37.14
N LEU A 294 -0.70 5.03 36.46
CA LEU A 294 -0.49 6.37 37.01
C LEU A 294 -1.82 7.06 37.38
N SER A 295 -2.87 6.89 36.57
CA SER A 295 -4.19 7.48 36.86
C SER A 295 -4.87 6.84 38.07
N GLU A 296 -4.69 5.52 38.26
CA GLU A 296 -5.27 4.76 39.36
C GLU A 296 -4.54 5.02 40.69
N ASN A 297 -3.27 5.41 40.63
CA ASN A 297 -2.43 5.75 41.78
C ASN A 297 -2.40 7.25 42.14
N LEU A 298 -3.07 8.11 41.37
CA LEU A 298 -3.24 9.52 41.76
C LEU A 298 -4.13 9.59 43.02
N PRO A 299 -3.74 10.39 44.04
CA PRO A 299 -4.56 10.58 45.22
C PRO A 299 -5.91 11.13 44.80
N LYS A 300 -6.98 10.42 45.14
CA LYS A 300 -8.35 10.89 44.91
C LYS A 300 -8.48 12.25 45.59
N PRO A 301 -9.06 13.26 44.92
CA PRO A 301 -9.30 14.54 45.55
C PRO A 301 -10.20 14.30 46.76
N ASP A 302 -9.69 14.59 47.95
CA ASP A 302 -10.48 14.52 49.18
C ASP A 302 -11.76 15.32 48.95
N SER A 303 -12.89 14.66 49.16
CA SER A 303 -14.21 15.28 49.19
C SER A 303 -14.17 16.38 50.24
N PHE A 304 -14.06 17.63 49.78
CA PHE A 304 -14.29 18.79 50.63
C PHE A 304 -15.73 18.72 51.11
N ASP A 305 -15.87 18.31 52.37
CA ASP A 305 -17.08 18.40 53.16
C ASP A 305 -17.40 19.88 53.34
N THR A 306 -18.22 20.44 52.45
CA THR A 306 -18.76 21.79 52.61
C THR A 306 -19.85 21.75 53.68
N GLY A 307 -19.42 21.65 54.93
CA GLY A 307 -20.22 21.97 56.10
C GLY A 307 -20.52 23.47 56.12
N VAL A 308 -21.53 23.91 55.38
CA VAL A 308 -22.14 25.22 55.54
C VAL A 308 -23.36 25.06 56.46
N GLN A 309 -23.14 25.22 57.76
CA GLN A 309 -24.23 25.50 58.70
C GLN A 309 -24.74 26.91 58.41
N ALA A 310 -25.96 26.99 57.87
CA ALA A 310 -26.72 28.22 57.83
C ALA A 310 -27.28 28.51 59.24
N SER A 311 -26.64 29.44 59.94
CA SER A 311 -27.22 30.11 61.10
C SER A 311 -28.24 31.14 60.62
N SER A 312 -29.53 30.86 60.82
CA SER A 312 -30.61 31.83 60.70
C SER A 312 -30.93 32.37 62.09
N ASP A 313 -30.47 33.59 62.39
CA ASP A 313 -31.05 34.42 63.44
C ASP A 313 -32.30 35.12 62.88
N SER A 314 -33.48 34.70 63.37
CA SER A 314 -34.77 35.42 63.43
C SER A 314 -35.68 34.65 64.38
#